data_AF-A0A1C5N7Y6-F1
#
_entry.id   AF-A0A1C5N7Y6-F1
#
_cell.length_a   1.000
_cell.length_b   1.000
_cell.length_c   1.000
_cell.angle_alpha   90.00
_cell.angle_beta   90.00
_cell.angle_gamma   90.00
#
_symmetry.space_group_name_H-M   'P 1'
#
loop_
_entity.id
_entity.type
_entity.pdbx_description
1 polymer ?
#
loop_
_entity_poly.entity_id
_entity_poly.type
_entity_poly.pdbx_seq_one_letter_code
_entity_poly.pdbx_strand_id
1 'polypeptide(L)'
;MIQKCNKCGSSSLFTAQMGSNIGLYCKSCGAWQKWLNKNEARFFSENNKVEGSSAYVDDGLRDRLEEFVKALDDMIDKEFSKKPISDMDAMRKSSYCLVLERGKNSIINILEGRKYWEMGE
;
A
#
# COMPACT_ATOMS: atom_id res chain seq x y z
N MET A 1 -25.06 4.27 11.05
CA MET A 1 -25.62 3.01 11.59
C MET A 1 -24.87 1.85 10.92
N ILE A 2 -24.08 1.08 11.68
CA ILE A 2 -23.23 0.00 11.12
C ILE A 2 -24.13 -1.21 10.82
N GLN A 3 -24.27 -1.58 9.55
CA GLN A 3 -25.02 -2.76 9.13
C GLN A 3 -24.22 -4.02 9.49
N LYS A 4 -24.82 -4.93 10.24
CA LYS A 4 -24.23 -6.22 10.63
C LYS A 4 -25.05 -7.36 10.05
N CYS A 5 -24.41 -8.49 9.82
CA CYS A 5 -25.08 -9.71 9.36
C CYS A 5 -26.06 -10.21 10.43
N ASN A 6 -27.30 -10.46 10.03
CA ASN A 6 -28.34 -10.99 10.93
C ASN A 6 -28.08 -12.44 11.38
N LYS A 7 -27.24 -13.18 10.66
CA LYS A 7 -26.94 -14.60 10.95
C LYS A 7 -25.76 -14.78 11.89
N CYS A 8 -24.65 -14.07 11.65
CA CYS A 8 -23.40 -14.26 12.40
C CYS A 8 -22.89 -13.01 13.11
N GLY A 9 -23.58 -11.87 12.99
CA GLY A 9 -23.17 -10.61 13.62
C GLY A 9 -21.97 -9.91 12.98
N SER A 10 -21.32 -10.52 11.99
CA SER A 10 -20.18 -9.93 11.27
C SER A 10 -20.57 -8.64 10.54
N SER A 11 -19.71 -7.63 10.61
CA SER A 11 -19.83 -6.38 9.84
C SER A 11 -19.27 -6.47 8.43
N SER A 12 -18.69 -7.62 8.04
CA SER A 12 -18.12 -7.81 6.71
C SER A 12 -19.20 -8.26 5.71
N LEU A 13 -19.68 -7.30 4.92
CA LEU A 13 -20.73 -7.48 3.91
C LEU A 13 -20.20 -7.10 2.52
N PHE A 14 -20.63 -7.80 1.47
CA PHE A 14 -20.27 -7.52 0.08
C PHE A 14 -21.51 -7.53 -0.82
N THR A 15 -21.42 -6.87 -1.97
CA THR A 15 -22.50 -6.83 -2.97
C THR A 15 -22.25 -7.80 -4.11
N ALA A 16 -23.27 -8.51 -4.56
CA ALA A 16 -23.21 -9.35 -5.77
C ALA A 16 -24.46 -9.15 -6.64
N GLN A 17 -24.26 -9.15 -7.96
CA GLN A 17 -25.33 -9.03 -8.94
C GLN A 17 -25.96 -10.40 -9.22
N MET A 18 -27.28 -10.46 -9.18
CA MET A 18 -28.09 -11.63 -9.54
C MET A 18 -29.16 -11.19 -10.54
N GLY A 19 -28.91 -11.45 -11.83
CA GLY A 19 -29.74 -10.95 -12.92
C GLY A 19 -29.75 -9.41 -12.97
N SER A 20 -30.93 -8.81 -12.90
CA SER A 20 -31.11 -7.35 -12.89
C SER A 20 -30.94 -6.71 -11.51
N ASN A 21 -30.83 -7.51 -10.44
CA ASN A 21 -30.85 -7.02 -9.06
C ASN A 21 -29.46 -7.14 -8.41
N ILE A 22 -29.16 -6.26 -7.46
CA ILE A 22 -27.93 -6.29 -6.67
C ILE A 22 -28.30 -6.66 -5.23
N GLY A 23 -27.73 -7.74 -4.70
CA GLY A 23 -27.96 -8.20 -3.34
C GLY A 23 -26.78 -7.89 -2.42
N LEU A 24 -27.07 -7.72 -1.12
CA LEU A 24 -26.07 -7.61 -0.06
C LEU A 24 -25.92 -8.95 0.66
N TYR A 25 -24.69 -9.43 0.79
CA TYR A 25 -24.35 -10.73 1.34
C TYR A 25 -23.29 -10.61 2.43
N CYS A 26 -23.25 -11.55 3.37
CA CYS A 26 -22.21 -11.61 4.38
C CYS A 26 -20.97 -12.37 3.88
N LYS A 27 -19.79 -11.77 4.01
CA LYS A 27 -18.50 -12.39 3.64
C LYS A 27 -18.14 -13.57 4.54
N SER A 28 -18.51 -13.49 5.82
CA SER A 28 -18.14 -14.51 6.82
C SER A 28 -19.02 -15.75 6.79
N CYS A 29 -20.30 -15.65 6.42
CA CYS A 29 -21.22 -16.80 6.46
C CYS A 29 -22.04 -17.01 5.17
N GLY A 30 -21.84 -16.18 4.15
CA GLY A 30 -22.52 -16.26 2.86
C GLY A 30 -24.00 -15.86 2.88
N ALA A 31 -24.56 -15.49 4.04
CA ALA A 31 -25.99 -15.23 4.16
C ALA A 31 -26.40 -13.97 3.37
N TRP A 32 -27.45 -14.09 2.55
CA TRP A 32 -28.14 -12.96 1.95
C TRP A 32 -28.80 -12.11 3.03
N GLN A 33 -28.65 -10.78 2.94
CA GLN A 33 -29.24 -9.84 3.89
C GLN A 33 -30.44 -9.12 3.29
N LYS A 34 -30.29 -8.53 2.10
CA LYS A 34 -31.37 -7.82 1.39
C LYS A 34 -31.01 -7.54 -0.07
N TRP A 35 -32.03 -7.19 -0.86
CA TRP A 35 -31.85 -6.51 -2.14
C TRP A 35 -31.54 -5.03 -1.92
N LEU A 36 -30.64 -4.48 -2.73
CA LEU A 36 -30.28 -3.06 -2.72
C LEU A 36 -31.07 -2.31 -3.78
N ASN A 37 -31.57 -1.13 -3.42
CA ASN A 37 -32.06 -0.17 -4.40
C ASN A 37 -30.88 0.52 -5.11
N LYS A 38 -31.17 1.30 -6.17
CA LYS A 38 -30.14 1.95 -7.00
C LYS A 38 -29.16 2.84 -6.20
N ASN A 39 -29.67 3.56 -5.20
CA ASN A 39 -28.84 4.47 -4.38
C ASN A 39 -27.98 3.69 -3.39
N GLU A 40 -28.54 2.65 -2.76
CA GLU A 40 -27.79 1.77 -1.86
C GLU A 40 -26.72 0.98 -2.61
N ALA A 41 -27.05 0.44 -3.79
CA ALA A 41 -26.08 -0.26 -4.63
C ALA A 41 -24.92 0.65 -5.01
N ARG A 42 -25.20 1.92 -5.35
CA ARG A 42 -24.18 2.93 -5.60
C ARG A 42 -23.30 3.15 -4.37
N PHE A 43 -23.90 3.42 -3.21
CA PHE A 43 -23.18 3.63 -1.94
C PHE A 43 -22.30 2.42 -1.56
N PHE A 44 -22.83 1.19 -1.69
CA PHE A 44 -22.06 -0.01 -1.39
C PHE A 44 -21.00 -0.31 -2.45
N SER A 45 -21.20 0.03 -3.72
CA SER A 45 -20.18 -0.11 -4.76
C SER A 45 -19.02 0.88 -4.56
N GLU A 46 -19.32 2.12 -4.15
CA GLU A 46 -18.33 3.15 -3.83
C GLU A 46 -17.52 2.72 -2.58
N ASN A 47 -18.16 2.12 -1.58
CA ASN A 47 -17.48 1.58 -0.40
C ASN A 47 -16.78 0.22 -0.63
N ASN A 48 -17.28 -0.66 -1.51
CA ASN A 48 -16.62 -1.95 -1.81
C ASN A 48 -15.42 -1.80 -2.76
N LYS A 49 -15.30 -0.69 -3.50
CA LYS A 49 -14.03 -0.32 -4.16
C LYS A 49 -12.89 -0.11 -3.16
N VAL A 50 -13.19 0.02 -1.87
CA VAL A 50 -12.19 0.13 -0.79
C VAL A 50 -11.70 -1.25 -0.31
N GLU A 51 -12.41 -2.35 -0.59
CA GLU A 51 -12.01 -3.70 -0.15
C GLU A 51 -11.27 -4.53 -1.23
N GLY A 52 -10.97 -3.93 -2.38
CA GLY A 52 -10.15 -4.52 -3.43
C GLY A 52 -9.21 -3.49 -4.04
N SER A 53 -7.96 -3.47 -3.56
CA SER A 53 -6.82 -2.75 -4.14
C SER A 53 -6.99 -1.24 -4.36
N SER A 54 -6.89 -0.49 -3.28
CA SER A 54 -5.91 0.60 -3.19
C SER A 54 -5.56 0.66 -1.72
N ALA A 55 -4.32 0.31 -1.37
CA ALA A 55 -3.78 0.81 -0.12
C ALA A 55 -3.90 2.33 -0.25
N TYR A 56 -4.85 2.94 0.47
CA TYR A 56 -4.64 4.29 0.91
C TYR A 56 -3.36 4.17 1.73
N VAL A 57 -2.23 4.41 1.06
CA VAL A 57 -1.00 4.76 1.74
C VAL A 57 -1.46 5.96 2.53
N ASP A 58 -1.76 5.71 3.81
CA ASP A 58 -2.00 6.74 4.81
C ASP A 58 -1.06 7.89 4.46
N ASP A 59 -1.53 9.13 4.32
CA ASP A 59 -0.65 10.26 3.98
C ASP A 59 0.58 10.23 4.92
N GLY A 60 0.38 9.82 6.17
CA GLY A 60 1.46 9.55 7.13
C GLY A 60 2.44 8.43 6.76
N LEU A 61 2.01 7.36 6.08
CA LEU A 61 2.91 6.34 5.53
C LEU A 61 3.73 6.87 4.35
N ARG A 62 3.12 7.68 3.46
CA ARG A 62 3.84 8.32 2.36
C ARG A 62 4.92 9.25 2.90
N ASP A 63 4.55 10.14 3.82
CA ASP A 63 5.47 11.07 4.47
C ASP A 63 6.64 10.34 5.16
N ARG A 64 6.36 9.26 5.89
CA ARG A 64 7.40 8.45 6.56
C ARG A 64 8.34 7.75 5.57
N LEU A 65 7.83 7.34 4.41
CA LEU A 65 8.67 6.74 3.36
C LEU A 65 9.52 7.79 2.67
N GLU A 66 8.99 8.99 2.42
CA GLU A 66 9.75 10.13 1.89
C GLU A 66 10.83 10.60 2.88
N GLU A 67 10.51 10.69 4.17
CA GLU A 67 11.48 10.95 5.23
C GLU A 67 12.59 9.87 5.26
N PHE A 68 12.21 8.61 5.08
CA PHE A 68 13.19 7.52 5.04
C PHE A 68 14.09 7.59 3.81
N VAL A 69 13.56 7.90 2.62
CA VAL A 69 14.36 8.15 1.41
C VAL A 69 15.38 9.25 1.67
N LYS A 70 14.94 10.38 2.23
CA LYS A 70 15.83 11.49 2.58
C LYS A 70 16.91 11.09 3.59
N ALA A 71 16.57 10.30 4.60
CA ALA A 71 17.55 9.81 5.57
C ALA A 71 18.61 8.90 4.92
N LEU A 72 18.22 8.08 3.93
CA LEU A 72 19.17 7.25 3.19
C LEU A 72 20.12 8.09 2.33
N ASP A 73 19.62 9.14 1.67
CA ASP A 73 20.46 10.11 0.95
C ASP A 73 21.45 10.81 1.89
N ASP A 74 20.96 11.34 3.02
CA ASP A 74 21.80 12.01 4.02
C ASP A 74 22.90 11.06 4.57
N MET A 75 22.61 9.75 4.69
CA MET A 75 23.58 8.72 5.09
C MET A 75 24.65 8.45 4.01
N ILE A 76 24.25 8.39 2.74
CA ILE A 76 25.16 8.19 1.60
C ILE A 76 26.10 9.40 1.49
N ASP A 77 25.56 10.61 1.50
CA ASP A 77 26.33 11.86 1.42
C ASP A 77 27.32 11.99 2.57
N LYS A 78 26.87 11.68 3.80
CA LYS A 78 27.75 11.68 4.97
C LYS A 78 28.89 10.69 4.81
N GLU A 79 28.68 9.54 4.18
CA GLU A 79 29.73 8.54 4.02
C GLU A 79 30.75 8.92 2.93
N PHE A 80 30.29 9.56 1.85
CA PHE A 80 31.13 10.11 0.78
C PHE A 80 31.83 11.42 1.16
N SER A 81 31.30 12.20 2.10
CA SER A 81 31.96 13.40 2.62
C SER A 81 33.29 13.10 3.31
N LYS A 82 33.48 11.87 3.79
CA LYS A 82 34.70 11.42 4.47
C LYS A 82 35.68 10.87 3.45
N LYS A 83 36.84 11.50 3.33
CA LYS A 83 37.94 10.99 2.50
C LYS A 83 38.31 9.56 2.94
N PRO A 84 38.39 8.59 2.01
CA PRO A 84 38.81 7.24 2.33
C PRO A 84 40.23 7.20 2.90
N ILE A 85 40.44 6.33 3.88
CA ILE A 85 41.74 6.16 4.55
C ILE A 85 42.66 5.22 3.74
N SER A 86 42.08 4.35 2.92
CA SER A 86 42.78 3.40 2.05
C SER A 86 41.88 2.95 0.90
N ASP A 87 42.45 2.24 -0.07
CA ASP A 87 41.68 1.65 -1.17
C ASP A 87 40.65 0.64 -0.66
N MET A 88 41.01 -0.15 0.34
CA MET A 88 40.07 -1.08 0.99
C MET A 88 38.92 -0.36 1.68
N ASP A 89 39.20 0.79 2.30
CA ASP A 89 38.18 1.64 2.91
C ASP A 89 37.28 2.27 1.82
N ALA A 90 37.86 2.72 0.71
CA ALA A 90 37.11 3.22 -0.44
C ALA A 90 36.16 2.15 -1.01
N MET A 91 36.63 0.92 -1.21
CA MET A 91 35.81 -0.20 -1.67
C MET A 91 34.66 -0.52 -0.71
N ARG A 92 34.93 -0.51 0.61
CA ARG A 92 33.91 -0.74 1.64
C ARG A 92 32.84 0.35 1.62
N LYS A 93 33.26 1.61 1.55
CA LYS A 93 32.35 2.77 1.42
C LYS A 93 31.48 2.66 0.17
N SER A 94 32.07 2.37 -0.98
CA SER A 94 31.33 2.18 -2.24
C SER A 94 30.33 1.04 -2.15
N SER A 95 30.71 -0.11 -1.58
CA SER A 95 29.79 -1.25 -1.40
C SER A 95 28.64 -0.92 -0.44
N TYR A 96 28.94 -0.22 0.66
CA TYR A 96 27.94 0.20 1.63
C TYR A 96 26.92 1.15 1.00
N CYS A 97 27.39 2.22 0.34
CA CYS A 97 26.51 3.19 -0.32
C CYS A 97 25.68 2.57 -1.45
N LEU A 98 26.24 1.62 -2.22
CA LEU A 98 25.49 0.92 -3.27
C LEU A 98 24.27 0.16 -2.73
N VAL A 99 24.40 -0.47 -1.55
CA VAL A 99 23.28 -1.18 -0.93
C VAL A 99 22.21 -0.20 -0.45
N LEU A 100 22.62 0.92 0.16
CA LEU A 100 21.69 1.98 0.57
C LEU A 100 20.95 2.57 -0.63
N GLU A 101 21.66 2.85 -1.72
CA GLU A 101 21.09 3.39 -2.96
C GLU A 101 20.04 2.45 -3.57
N ARG A 102 20.33 1.13 -3.59
CA ARG A 102 19.35 0.13 -4.05
C ARG A 102 18.12 0.07 -3.16
N GLY A 103 18.30 0.13 -1.84
CA GLY A 103 17.20 0.19 -0.87
C GLY A 103 16.34 1.44 -1.07
N LYS A 104 16.99 2.59 -1.24
CA LYS A 104 16.35 3.88 -1.54
C LYS A 104 15.50 3.80 -2.81
N ASN A 105 16.07 3.31 -3.91
CA ASN A 105 15.36 3.17 -5.18
C ASN A 105 14.18 2.21 -5.10
N SER A 106 14.29 1.16 -4.29
CA SER A 106 13.19 0.24 -4.03
C SER A 106 12.00 0.94 -3.35
N ILE A 107 12.27 1.88 -2.43
CA ILE A 107 11.25 2.67 -1.75
C ILE A 107 10.65 3.73 -2.68
N ILE A 108 11.48 4.39 -3.47
CA ILE A 108 11.03 5.35 -4.51
C ILE A 108 10.07 4.66 -5.48
N ASN A 109 10.40 3.45 -5.94
CA ASN A 109 9.50 2.66 -6.78
C ASN A 109 8.14 2.43 -6.10
N ILE A 110 8.13 2.09 -4.80
CA ILE A 110 6.88 1.91 -4.05
C ILE A 110 6.08 3.22 -3.99
N LEU A 111 6.74 4.36 -3.72
CA LEU A 111 6.11 5.69 -3.67
C LEU A 111 5.49 6.09 -5.02
N GLU A 112 6.11 5.66 -6.11
CA GLU A 112 5.67 5.89 -7.49
C GLU A 112 4.67 4.84 -7.99
N GLY A 113 4.29 3.87 -7.15
CA GLY A 113 3.31 2.83 -7.47
C GLY A 113 3.83 1.69 -8.36
N ARG A 114 5.16 1.59 -8.52
CA ARG A 114 5.87 0.53 -9.24
C ARG A 114 6.25 -0.65 -8.34
N LYS A 115 6.72 -1.76 -8.92
CA LYS A 115 7.27 -2.87 -8.13
C LYS A 115 8.63 -2.48 -7.55
N TYR A 116 8.93 -2.89 -6.32
CA TYR A 116 10.15 -2.49 -5.63
C TYR A 116 11.45 -2.91 -6.36
N TRP A 117 11.41 -3.99 -7.14
CA TRP A 117 12.56 -4.54 -7.86
C TRP A 117 12.74 -3.98 -9.29
N GLU A 118 11.90 -3.04 -9.72
CA GLU A 118 12.07 -2.41 -11.03
C GLU A 118 13.34 -1.54 -11.01
N MET A 119 14.27 -1.85 -11.89
CA MET A 119 15.47 -1.04 -12.08
C MET A 119 15.05 0.17 -12.92
N GLY A 120 15.22 1.39 -12.40
CA GLY A 120 15.00 2.60 -13.19
C GLY A 120 15.90 2.59 -14.44
N GLU A 121 15.34 3.03 -15.57
CA GLU A 121 16.08 3.29 -16.81
C GLU A 121 17.07 4.44 -16.65
#